data_AF-A0A933ZLW3-F1
#
_entry.id   AF-A0A933ZLW3-F1
#
_cell.length_a   1.000
_cell.length_b   1.000
_cell.length_c   1.000
_cell.angle_alpha   90.00
_cell.angle_beta   90.00
_cell.angle_gamma   90.00
#
_symmetry.space_group_name_H-M   'P 1'
#
loop_
_entity.id
_entity.type
_entity.pdbx_description
1 polymer ?
#
loop_
_entity_poly.entity_id
_entity_poly.type
_entity_poly.pdbx_seq_one_letter_code
_entity_poly.pdbx_strand_id
1 'polypeptide(L)'
;MPQRFTPKQGQYLTFIANYIAVHGQAPAEAELQAHFRVSPPSVHQMVLRLEELGLIAREPGRARSIRLLVSEDTIRAPGKSVSAAPTTATTDCVELAVATGCRVIVRMFEQYEDAVLDDEDFAPLVAAAASGVAEQVVDLGASKMAVDGARERVIACAVDLYVKGCAQNDPDGASEAEDGARFRRFLVPRKDR
;
A
#
# COMPACT_ATOMS: atom_id res chain seq x y z
N MET A 1 15.88 -6.90 22.18
CA MET A 1 15.94 -7.03 20.71
C MET A 1 14.78 -6.24 20.13
N PRO A 2 14.95 -5.36 19.14
CA PRO A 2 13.86 -4.48 18.73
C PRO A 2 12.85 -5.30 17.91
N GLN A 3 11.66 -5.50 18.47
CA GLN A 3 10.57 -6.21 17.82
C GLN A 3 10.11 -5.40 16.61
N ARG A 4 10.52 -5.81 15.41
CA ARG A 4 10.13 -5.19 14.13
C ARG A 4 8.85 -5.85 13.65
N PHE A 5 7.70 -5.29 14.05
CA PHE A 5 6.44 -5.52 13.36
C PHE A 5 6.37 -4.66 12.10
N THR A 6 5.61 -5.11 11.11
CA THR A 6 5.37 -4.36 9.87
C THR A 6 4.55 -3.09 10.14
N PRO A 7 4.56 -2.09 9.24
CA PRO A 7 3.72 -0.89 9.38
C PRO A 7 2.24 -1.21 9.61
N LYS A 8 1.69 -2.20 8.89
CA LYS A 8 0.29 -2.62 9.04
C LYS A 8 0.01 -3.25 10.40
N GLN A 9 0.91 -4.10 10.90
CA GLN A 9 0.80 -4.67 12.24
C GLN A 9 0.88 -3.59 13.32
N GLY A 10 1.77 -2.60 13.13
CA GLY A 10 1.86 -1.42 14.00
C GLY A 10 0.54 -0.65 14.06
N GLN A 11 -0.14 -0.44 12.92
CA GLN A 11 -1.47 0.19 12.91
C GLN A 11 -2.49 -0.59 13.74
N TYR A 12 -2.52 -1.92 13.64
CA TYR A 12 -3.40 -2.76 14.46
C TYR A 12 -3.09 -2.65 15.95
N LEU A 13 -1.81 -2.72 16.33
CA LEU A 13 -1.36 -2.60 17.72
C LEU A 13 -1.73 -1.23 18.31
N THR A 14 -1.49 -0.15 17.55
CA THR A 14 -1.87 1.21 17.93
C THR A 14 -3.37 1.36 18.09
N PHE A 15 -4.16 0.80 17.17
CA PHE A 15 -5.62 0.83 17.29
C PHE A 15 -6.09 0.08 18.53
N ILE A 16 -5.58 -1.12 18.79
CA ILE A 16 -5.93 -1.92 19.98
C ILE A 16 -5.57 -1.15 21.26
N ALA A 17 -4.38 -0.55 21.32
CA ALA A 17 -3.92 0.24 22.47
C ALA A 17 -4.84 1.44 22.73
N ASN A 18 -5.15 2.21 21.69
CA ASN A 18 -6.05 3.35 21.79
C ASN A 18 -7.47 2.93 22.17
N TYR A 19 -7.97 1.84 21.60
CA TYR A 19 -9.30 1.32 21.92
C TYR A 19 -9.40 0.91 23.39
N ILE A 20 -8.38 0.24 23.94
CA ILE A 20 -8.32 -0.10 25.37
C ILE A 20 -8.25 1.17 26.22
N ALA A 21 -7.43 2.14 25.85
CA ALA A 21 -7.29 3.39 26.59
C ALA A 21 -8.60 4.18 26.66
N VAL A 22 -9.41 4.17 25.60
CA VAL A 22 -10.68 4.91 25.53
C VAL A 22 -11.85 4.10 26.12
N HIS A 23 -11.89 2.79 25.93
CA HIS A 23 -13.06 1.96 26.26
C HIS A 23 -12.85 1.00 27.45
N GLY A 24 -11.64 0.89 27.99
CA GLY A 24 -11.32 0.03 29.13
C GLY A 24 -11.36 -1.47 28.85
N GLN A 25 -11.56 -1.87 27.59
CA GLN A 25 -11.62 -3.26 27.14
C GLN A 25 -11.02 -3.40 25.74
N ALA A 26 -10.58 -4.61 25.39
CA ALA A 26 -10.05 -4.88 24.07
C ALA A 26 -11.14 -4.90 22.99
N PRO A 27 -10.82 -4.53 21.74
CA PRO A 27 -11.76 -4.64 20.65
C PRO A 27 -12.07 -6.10 20.31
N ALA A 28 -13.29 -6.36 19.87
CA ALA A 28 -13.70 -7.56 19.18
C ALA A 28 -13.23 -7.52 17.70
N GLU A 29 -13.15 -8.68 17.07
CA GLU A 29 -12.77 -8.76 15.64
C GLU A 29 -13.71 -7.95 14.74
N ALA A 30 -15.01 -7.85 15.07
CA ALA A 30 -15.96 -7.04 14.32
C ALA A 30 -15.65 -5.53 14.38
N GLU A 31 -15.11 -5.04 15.50
CA GLU A 31 -14.73 -3.63 15.68
C GLU A 31 -13.45 -3.32 14.89
N LEU A 32 -12.51 -4.29 14.84
CA LEU A 32 -11.34 -4.24 13.95
C LEU A 32 -11.76 -4.25 12.47
N GLN A 33 -12.71 -5.10 12.08
CA GLN A 33 -13.24 -5.16 10.72
C GLN A 33 -13.83 -3.81 10.29
N ALA A 34 -14.67 -3.22 11.15
CA ALA A 34 -15.30 -1.93 10.89
C ALA A 34 -14.27 -0.80 10.76
N HIS A 35 -13.26 -0.78 11.63
CA HIS A 35 -12.22 0.26 11.60
C HIS A 35 -11.32 0.15 10.36
N PHE A 36 -10.82 -1.04 10.07
CA PHE A 36 -9.87 -1.28 8.99
C PHE A 36 -10.53 -1.53 7.63
N ARG A 37 -11.87 -1.66 7.59
CA ARG A 37 -12.67 -1.95 6.39
C ARG A 37 -12.18 -3.19 5.65
N VAL A 38 -11.95 -4.26 6.40
CA VAL A 38 -11.46 -5.56 5.89
C VAL A 38 -12.45 -6.67 6.18
N SER A 39 -12.35 -7.77 5.45
CA SER A 39 -13.22 -8.93 5.63
C SER A 39 -12.96 -9.65 6.97
N PRO A 40 -13.96 -10.39 7.50
CA PRO A 40 -13.78 -11.17 8.72
C PRO A 40 -12.58 -12.13 8.71
N PRO A 41 -12.32 -12.89 7.63
CA PRO A 41 -11.14 -13.73 7.55
C PRO A 41 -9.82 -12.95 7.67
N SER A 42 -9.73 -11.76 7.08
CA SER A 42 -8.51 -10.94 7.09
C SER A 42 -8.15 -10.43 8.49
N VAL A 43 -9.15 -10.00 9.27
CA VAL A 43 -8.91 -9.62 10.67
C VAL A 43 -8.50 -10.82 11.49
N HIS A 44 -9.20 -11.94 11.33
CA HIS A 44 -8.87 -13.17 12.06
C HIS A 44 -7.43 -13.60 11.81
N GLN A 45 -6.98 -13.60 10.55
CA GLN A 45 -5.60 -13.91 10.18
C GLN A 45 -4.59 -12.89 10.74
N MET A 46 -4.90 -11.59 10.73
CA MET A 46 -4.03 -10.58 11.35
C MET A 46 -3.89 -10.81 12.86
N VAL A 47 -4.98 -11.11 13.56
CA VAL A 47 -4.98 -11.40 15.01
C VAL A 47 -4.15 -12.64 15.32
N LEU A 48 -4.32 -13.73 14.57
CA LEU A 48 -3.48 -14.93 14.68
C LEU A 48 -2.01 -14.60 14.48
N ARG A 49 -1.69 -13.79 13.46
CA ARG A 49 -0.32 -13.43 13.16
C ARG A 49 0.33 -12.58 14.25
N LEU A 50 -0.40 -11.64 14.84
CA LEU A 50 0.09 -10.84 15.96
C LEU A 50 0.33 -11.71 17.20
N GLU A 51 -0.49 -12.73 17.42
CA GLU A 51 -0.33 -13.71 18.51
C GLU A 51 0.90 -14.59 18.29
N GLU A 52 1.08 -15.14 17.09
CA GLU A 52 2.27 -15.93 16.71
C GLU A 52 3.58 -15.15 16.89
N LEU A 53 3.55 -13.85 16.61
CA LEU A 53 4.70 -12.97 16.77
C LEU A 53 4.93 -12.54 18.22
N GLY A 54 4.08 -12.96 19.16
CA GLY A 54 4.16 -12.61 20.58
C GLY A 54 3.90 -11.12 20.85
N LEU A 55 3.20 -10.44 19.93
CA LEU A 55 2.85 -9.01 20.06
C LEU A 55 1.55 -8.84 20.86
N ILE A 56 0.67 -9.85 20.79
CA ILE A 56 -0.54 -9.94 21.59
C ILE A 56 -0.71 -11.35 22.16
N ALA A 57 -1.58 -11.50 23.14
CA ALA A 57 -2.13 -12.78 23.59
C ALA A 57 -3.66 -12.73 23.52
N ARG A 58 -4.33 -13.87 23.31
CA ARG A 58 -5.79 -13.96 23.38
C ARG A 58 -6.26 -15.30 23.95
N GLU A 59 -7.55 -15.38 24.25
CA GLU A 59 -8.23 -16.64 24.56
C GLU A 59 -9.08 -17.03 23.33
N PRO A 60 -8.76 -18.14 22.64
CA PRO A 60 -9.53 -18.59 21.48
C PRO A 60 -11.01 -18.74 21.81
N GLY A 61 -11.89 -18.27 20.93
CA GLY A 61 -13.34 -18.35 21.10
C GLY A 61 -13.93 -17.38 22.13
N ARG A 62 -13.11 -16.56 22.81
CA ARG A 62 -13.60 -15.54 23.75
C ARG A 62 -13.49 -14.15 23.14
N ALA A 63 -14.63 -13.47 23.00
CA ALA A 63 -14.66 -12.09 22.56
C ALA A 63 -13.91 -11.17 23.53
N ARG A 64 -13.23 -10.14 22.99
CA ARG A 64 -12.52 -9.10 23.77
C ARG A 64 -11.43 -9.65 24.70
N SER A 65 -10.80 -10.76 24.33
CA SER A 65 -9.74 -11.41 25.11
C SER A 65 -8.31 -10.97 24.73
N ILE A 66 -8.17 -10.06 23.75
CA ILE A 66 -6.88 -9.58 23.27
C ILE A 66 -6.17 -8.80 24.38
N ARG A 67 -4.91 -9.15 24.63
CA ARG A 67 -3.98 -8.47 25.55
C ARG A 67 -2.73 -8.07 24.79
N LEU A 68 -2.31 -6.82 24.90
CA LEU A 68 -1.06 -6.35 24.32
C LEU A 68 0.13 -6.85 25.13
N LEU A 69 1.13 -7.43 24.46
CA LEU A 69 2.39 -7.85 25.07
C LEU A 69 3.56 -6.90 24.75
N VAL A 70 3.31 -5.92 23.88
CA VAL A 70 4.23 -4.84 23.54
C VAL A 70 4.03 -3.63 24.45
N SER A 71 5.13 -3.02 24.91
CA SER A 71 5.09 -1.79 25.69
C SER A 71 4.58 -0.61 24.86
N GLU A 72 3.79 0.27 25.47
CA GLU A 72 3.21 1.46 24.80
C GLU A 72 4.28 2.35 24.15
N ASP A 73 5.46 2.50 24.75
CA ASP A 73 6.57 3.28 24.19
C ASP A 73 7.06 2.74 22.83
N THR A 74 6.93 1.43 22.60
CA THR A 74 7.30 0.79 21.32
C THR A 74 6.20 0.95 20.28
N ILE A 75 4.94 1.01 20.70
CA ILE A 75 3.77 1.23 19.83
C ILE A 75 3.68 2.70 19.41
N ARG A 76 3.99 3.63 20.34
CA ARG A 76 3.90 5.09 20.17
C ARG A 76 5.14 5.72 19.54
N ALA A 77 6.23 4.97 19.36
CA ALA A 77 7.33 5.37 18.50
C ALA A 77 7.05 4.90 17.06
N PRO A 78 6.35 5.67 16.20
CA PRO A 78 6.55 5.50 14.77
C PRO A 78 8.04 5.72 14.55
N GLY A 79 8.68 4.79 13.83
CA GLY A 79 10.12 4.76 13.63
C GLY A 79 10.68 6.18 13.50
N LYS A 80 11.50 6.58 14.48
CA LYS A 80 12.33 7.77 14.33
C LYS A 80 13.06 7.59 13.02
N SER A 81 12.78 8.48 12.08
CA SER A 81 13.54 8.66 10.86
C SER A 81 15.02 8.75 11.25
N VAL A 82 15.76 7.69 10.99
CA VAL A 82 17.21 7.81 10.87
C VAL A 82 17.41 8.48 9.53
N SER A 83 17.62 9.79 9.55
CA SER A 83 18.19 10.50 8.41
C SER A 83 19.59 9.95 8.21
N ALA A 84 19.72 8.99 7.30
CA ALA A 84 20.98 8.64 6.68
C ALA A 84 20.97 9.30 5.30
N ALA A 85 22.02 10.06 4.99
CA ALA A 85 22.27 10.55 3.64
C ALA A 85 22.19 9.37 2.65
N PRO A 86 21.70 9.58 1.41
CA PRO A 86 21.57 8.50 0.45
C PRO A 86 22.96 7.88 0.20
N THR A 87 23.11 6.61 0.59
CA THR A 87 24.24 5.79 0.18
C THR A 87 23.93 5.29 -1.23
N THR A 88 24.93 5.04 -2.07
CA THR A 88 24.78 4.53 -3.45
C THR A 88 23.85 3.31 -3.53
N ALA A 89 23.86 2.45 -2.50
CA ALA A 89 22.96 1.30 -2.38
C ALA A 89 21.46 1.65 -2.29
N THR A 90 21.09 2.78 -1.66
CA THR A 90 19.69 3.23 -1.56
C THR A 90 19.16 3.65 -2.92
N THR A 91 19.98 4.33 -3.74
CA THR A 91 19.62 4.71 -5.11
C THR A 91 19.37 3.48 -5.98
N ASP A 92 20.23 2.47 -5.88
CA ASP A 92 20.09 1.22 -6.64
C ASP A 92 18.80 0.46 -6.26
N CYS A 93 18.45 0.44 -4.95
CA CYS A 93 17.20 -0.17 -4.50
C CYS A 93 15.96 0.60 -4.98
N VAL A 94 16.01 1.93 -5.06
CA VAL A 94 14.92 2.74 -5.61
C VAL A 94 14.75 2.48 -7.11
N GLU A 95 15.85 2.42 -7.87
CA GLU A 95 15.80 2.06 -9.28
C GLU A 95 15.21 0.67 -9.51
N LEU A 96 15.62 -0.32 -8.70
CA LEU A 96 15.06 -1.67 -8.79
C LEU A 96 13.57 -1.72 -8.43
N ALA A 97 13.12 -0.92 -7.46
CA ALA A 97 11.71 -0.82 -7.09
C ALA A 97 10.88 -0.21 -8.24
N VAL A 98 11.37 0.88 -8.85
CA VAL A 98 10.72 1.48 -10.03
C VAL A 98 10.68 0.50 -11.20
N ALA A 99 11.80 -0.15 -11.52
CA ALA A 99 11.86 -1.13 -12.60
C ALA A 99 10.91 -2.32 -12.38
N THR A 100 10.81 -2.80 -11.13
CA THR A 100 9.84 -3.84 -10.76
C THR A 100 8.40 -3.35 -10.95
N GLY A 101 8.08 -2.12 -10.51
CA GLY A 101 6.78 -1.50 -10.72
C GLY A 101 6.38 -1.42 -12.20
N CYS A 102 7.30 -0.94 -13.04
CA CYS A 102 7.10 -0.89 -14.49
C CYS A 102 6.86 -2.28 -15.09
N ARG A 103 7.62 -3.30 -14.67
CA ARG A 103 7.40 -4.69 -15.12
C ARG A 103 6.02 -5.22 -14.71
N VAL A 104 5.58 -4.93 -13.48
CA VAL A 104 4.24 -5.31 -13.03
C VAL A 104 3.18 -4.67 -13.91
N ILE A 105 3.30 -3.38 -14.22
CA ILE A 105 2.37 -2.68 -15.12
C ILE A 105 2.37 -3.33 -16.50
N VAL A 106 3.52 -3.58 -17.11
CA VAL A 106 3.61 -4.27 -18.41
C VAL A 106 2.87 -5.60 -18.37
N ARG A 107 3.12 -6.42 -17.33
CA ARG A 107 2.42 -7.70 -17.15
C ARG A 107 0.93 -7.55 -16.95
N MET A 108 0.48 -6.48 -16.27
CA MET A 108 -0.95 -6.18 -16.14
C MET A 108 -1.55 -5.87 -17.51
N PHE A 109 -0.96 -4.95 -18.29
CA PHE A 109 -1.45 -4.65 -19.64
C PHE A 109 -1.47 -5.90 -20.55
N GLU A 110 -0.40 -6.70 -20.56
CA GLU A 110 -0.35 -7.97 -21.33
C GLU A 110 -1.44 -8.97 -20.91
N GLN A 111 -1.74 -9.06 -19.60
CA GLN A 111 -2.74 -10.00 -19.09
C GLN A 111 -4.18 -9.53 -19.33
N TYR A 112 -4.40 -8.21 -19.36
CA TYR A 112 -5.73 -7.61 -19.50
C TYR A 112 -6.04 -7.15 -20.94
N GLU A 113 -5.13 -7.34 -21.90
CA GLU A 113 -5.37 -7.03 -23.32
C GLU A 113 -6.61 -7.76 -23.89
N ASP A 114 -6.91 -8.96 -23.37
CA ASP A 114 -8.10 -9.76 -23.73
C ASP A 114 -9.32 -9.50 -22.82
N ALA A 115 -9.14 -8.77 -21.72
CA ALA A 115 -10.19 -8.46 -20.77
C ALA A 115 -10.78 -7.09 -21.09
N VAL A 116 -12.09 -7.02 -21.36
CA VAL A 116 -12.82 -5.76 -21.57
C VAL A 116 -12.92 -5.01 -20.23
N LEU A 117 -11.81 -4.41 -19.80
CA LEU A 117 -11.72 -3.51 -18.65
C LEU A 117 -11.68 -2.09 -19.18
N ASP A 118 -12.66 -1.29 -18.77
CA ASP A 118 -12.68 0.13 -19.07
C ASP A 118 -11.61 0.88 -18.23
N ASP A 119 -11.18 2.05 -18.71
CA ASP A 119 -10.19 2.90 -18.04
C ASP A 119 -10.52 3.16 -16.56
N GLU A 120 -11.81 3.25 -16.23
CA GLU A 120 -12.32 3.49 -14.87
C GLU A 120 -11.96 2.37 -13.89
N ASP A 121 -11.87 1.13 -14.38
CA ASP A 121 -11.58 -0.05 -13.57
C ASP A 121 -10.08 -0.38 -13.58
N PHE A 122 -9.42 -0.14 -14.71
CA PHE A 122 -8.01 -0.47 -14.87
C PHE A 122 -7.06 0.55 -14.22
N ALA A 123 -7.33 1.85 -14.38
CA ALA A 123 -6.45 2.89 -13.86
C ALA A 123 -6.28 2.85 -12.31
N PRO A 124 -7.30 2.56 -11.49
CA PRO A 124 -7.12 2.37 -10.05
C PRO A 124 -6.12 1.26 -9.69
N LEU A 125 -6.04 0.19 -10.48
CA LEU A 125 -5.08 -0.90 -10.26
C LEU A 125 -3.64 -0.43 -10.54
N VAL A 126 -3.45 0.36 -11.60
CA VAL A 126 -2.17 1.01 -11.89
C VAL A 126 -1.77 1.99 -10.78
N ALA A 127 -2.72 2.80 -10.30
CA ALA A 127 -2.48 3.72 -9.20
C ALA A 127 -2.10 2.98 -7.91
N ALA A 128 -2.72 1.83 -7.63
CA ALA A 128 -2.37 0.97 -6.51
C ALA A 128 -0.96 0.40 -6.64
N ALA A 129 -0.57 -0.09 -7.83
CA ALA A 129 0.79 -0.58 -8.10
C ALA A 129 1.85 0.52 -7.89
N ALA A 130 1.61 1.72 -8.41
CA ALA A 130 2.50 2.88 -8.21
C ALA A 130 2.59 3.29 -6.73
N SER A 131 1.48 3.18 -5.99
CA SER A 131 1.46 3.48 -4.55
C SER A 131 2.24 2.43 -3.75
N GLY A 132 2.15 1.14 -4.11
CA GLY A 132 2.96 0.09 -3.50
C GLY A 132 4.47 0.28 -3.71
N VAL A 133 4.89 0.75 -4.88
CA VAL A 133 6.29 1.12 -5.12
C VAL A 133 6.71 2.31 -4.26
N ALA A 134 5.85 3.33 -4.13
CA ALA A 134 6.11 4.48 -3.28
C ALA A 134 6.28 4.06 -1.81
N GLU A 135 5.43 3.18 -1.30
CA GLU A 135 5.51 2.60 0.04
C GLU A 135 6.82 1.81 0.24
N GLN A 136 7.20 0.98 -0.73
CA GLN A 136 8.47 0.26 -0.70
C GLN A 136 9.67 1.22 -0.64
N VAL A 137 9.61 2.34 -1.38
CA VAL A 137 10.67 3.37 -1.37
C VAL A 137 10.70 4.13 -0.03
N VAL A 138 9.55 4.34 0.62
CA VAL A 138 9.48 4.87 2.00
C VAL A 138 10.16 3.90 2.98
N ASP A 139 9.90 2.60 2.87
CA ASP A 139 10.48 1.58 3.75
C ASP A 139 12.01 1.47 3.61
N LEU A 140 12.56 1.87 2.46
CA LEU A 140 14.01 2.01 2.24
C LEU A 140 14.63 3.25 2.90
N GLY A 141 13.83 4.10 3.54
CA GLY A 141 14.28 5.34 4.18
C GLY A 141 14.59 6.47 3.19
N ALA A 142 14.07 6.41 1.97
CA ALA A 142 14.32 7.41 0.94
C ALA A 142 13.64 8.76 1.26
N SER A 143 14.14 9.83 0.65
CA SER A 143 13.56 11.16 0.81
C SER A 143 12.17 11.25 0.19
N LYS A 144 11.34 12.18 0.67
CA LYS A 144 10.02 12.45 0.08
C LYS A 144 10.10 12.71 -1.44
N MET A 145 11.12 13.44 -1.89
CA MET A 145 11.35 13.71 -3.31
C MET A 145 11.63 12.43 -4.11
N ALA A 146 12.38 11.48 -3.54
CA ALA A 146 12.63 10.18 -4.17
C ALA A 146 11.38 9.30 -4.21
N VAL A 147 10.56 9.34 -3.16
CA VAL A 147 9.26 8.64 -3.11
C VAL A 147 8.31 9.18 -4.18
N ASP A 148 8.12 10.49 -4.22
CA ASP A 148 7.23 11.16 -5.18
C ASP A 148 7.74 10.91 -6.62
N GLY A 149 9.05 10.99 -6.84
CA GLY A 149 9.67 10.70 -8.13
C GLY A 149 9.55 9.24 -8.57
N ALA A 150 9.72 8.28 -7.66
CA ALA A 150 9.56 6.86 -7.95
C ALA A 150 8.10 6.55 -8.35
N ARG A 151 7.13 7.08 -7.61
CA ARG A 151 5.71 6.94 -7.93
C ARG A 151 5.38 7.51 -9.31
N GLU A 152 5.83 8.73 -9.60
CA GLU A 152 5.56 9.37 -10.89
C GLU A 152 6.20 8.62 -12.05
N ARG A 153 7.40 8.05 -11.89
CA ARG A 153 8.04 7.25 -12.94
C ARG A 153 7.27 5.98 -13.27
N VAL A 154 6.72 5.32 -12.25
CA VAL A 154 5.87 4.13 -12.45
C VAL A 154 4.56 4.51 -13.16
N ILE A 155 3.96 5.64 -12.79
CA ILE A 155 2.78 6.19 -13.48
C ILE A 155 3.09 6.56 -14.93
N ALA A 156 4.21 7.25 -15.18
CA ALA A 156 4.64 7.62 -16.51
C ALA A 156 4.83 6.39 -17.40
N CYS A 157 5.43 5.31 -16.86
CA CYS A 157 5.54 4.05 -17.58
C CYS A 157 4.17 3.48 -17.98
N ALA A 158 3.14 3.56 -17.12
CA ALA A 158 1.79 3.12 -17.46
C ALA A 158 1.15 4.00 -18.53
N VAL A 159 1.31 5.32 -18.42
CA VAL A 159 0.78 6.29 -19.40
C VAL A 159 1.40 6.03 -20.77
N ASP A 160 2.72 5.83 -20.84
CA ASP A 160 3.41 5.55 -22.11
C ASP A 160 2.93 4.23 -22.74
N LEU A 161 2.68 3.20 -21.93
CA LEU A 161 2.13 1.93 -22.41
C LEU A 161 0.70 2.09 -22.93
N TYR A 162 -0.15 2.77 -22.16
CA TYR A 162 -1.54 3.05 -22.50
C TYR A 162 -1.64 3.80 -23.83
N VAL A 163 -0.91 4.91 -23.95
CA VAL A 163 -0.90 5.76 -25.15
C VAL A 163 -0.42 4.99 -26.38
N LYS A 164 0.63 4.18 -26.23
CA LYS A 164 1.10 3.31 -27.33
C LYS A 164 0.05 2.29 -27.75
N GLY A 165 -0.70 1.74 -26.80
CA GLY A 165 -1.82 0.84 -27.10
C GLY A 165 -2.95 1.55 -27.84
N CYS A 166 -3.34 2.75 -27.41
CA CYS A 166 -4.35 3.57 -28.09
C CYS A 166 -3.95 3.87 -29.55
N ALA A 167 -2.73 4.36 -29.77
CA ALA A 167 -2.24 4.69 -31.10
C ALA A 167 -2.13 3.48 -32.04
N GLN A 168 -1.86 2.29 -31.50
CA GLN A 168 -1.83 1.04 -32.28
C GLN A 168 -3.23 0.55 -32.68
N ASN A 169 -4.21 0.71 -31.79
CA ASN A 169 -5.57 0.22 -31.98
C ASN A 169 -6.45 1.20 -32.78
N ASP A 170 -6.18 2.51 -32.69
CA ASP A 170 -6.89 3.58 -33.40
C ASP A 170 -5.91 4.67 -33.88
N PRO A 171 -5.24 4.49 -35.03
CA PRO A 171 -4.21 5.42 -35.52
C PRO A 171 -4.76 6.79 -35.95
N ASP A 172 -6.07 6.89 -36.22
CA ASP A 172 -6.78 8.14 -36.54
C ASP A 172 -7.48 8.74 -35.29
N GLY A 173 -7.24 8.15 -34.11
CA GLY A 173 -7.85 8.50 -32.84
C GLY A 173 -7.32 9.80 -32.21
N ALA A 174 -7.50 9.92 -30.90
CA ALA A 174 -7.01 11.08 -30.15
C ALA A 174 -5.47 11.16 -30.16
N SER A 175 -4.92 12.35 -29.94
CA SER A 175 -3.48 12.48 -29.84
C SER A 175 -2.93 11.81 -28.58
N GLU A 176 -1.67 11.37 -28.63
CA GLU A 176 -0.96 10.77 -27.49
C GLU A 176 -1.06 11.61 -26.20
N ALA A 177 -1.03 12.94 -26.35
CA ALA A 177 -1.15 13.88 -25.25
C ALA A 177 -2.56 13.90 -24.63
N GLU A 178 -3.60 13.79 -25.46
CA GLU A 178 -5.00 13.75 -25.00
C GLU A 178 -5.31 12.43 -24.30
N ASP A 179 -4.88 11.31 -24.87
CA ASP A 179 -5.04 9.98 -24.27
C ASP A 179 -4.30 9.87 -22.94
N GLY A 180 -3.06 10.37 -22.88
CA GLY A 180 -2.30 10.40 -21.64
C GLY A 180 -2.95 11.29 -20.57
N ALA A 181 -3.50 12.44 -20.95
CA ALA A 181 -4.22 13.32 -20.03
C ALA A 181 -5.53 12.70 -19.54
N ARG A 182 -6.25 12.00 -20.42
CA ARG A 182 -7.46 11.24 -20.09
C ARG A 182 -7.14 10.14 -19.08
N PHE A 183 -6.15 9.29 -19.36
CA PHE A 183 -5.77 8.19 -18.47
C PHE A 183 -5.34 8.69 -17.08
N ARG A 184 -4.55 9.77 -17.02
CA ARG A 184 -4.14 10.40 -15.75
C ARG A 184 -5.29 10.88 -14.88
N ARG A 185 -6.45 11.24 -15.46
CA ARG A 185 -7.64 11.61 -14.66
C ARG A 185 -8.20 10.42 -13.89
N PHE A 186 -8.11 9.21 -14.43
CA PHE A 186 -8.59 8.00 -13.78
C PHE A 186 -7.62 7.47 -12.71
N LEU A 187 -6.34 7.87 -12.75
CA LEU A 187 -5.36 7.52 -11.72
C LEU A 187 -5.55 8.29 -10.40
N VAL A 188 -6.33 9.38 -10.41
CA VAL A 188 -6.65 10.15 -9.21
C VAL A 188 -7.86 9.49 -8.53
N PRO A 189 -7.76 9.06 -7.25
CA PRO A 189 -8.89 8.52 -6.53
C PRO A 189 -10.05 9.53 -6.57
N ARG A 190 -11.24 9.09 -7.00
CA ARG A 190 -12.45 9.91 -6.90
C ARG A 190 -12.65 10.25 -5.42
N LYS A 191 -12.44 11.52 -5.04
CA LYS A 191 -12.87 12.04 -3.74
C LYS A 191 -14.40 11.96 -3.74
N ASP A 192 -14.92 10.94 -3.06
CA ASP A 192 -16.30 10.78 -2.61
C ASP A 192 -17.39 11.21 -3.61
N ARG A 193 -17.99 10.21 -4.28
CA ARG A 193 -19.34 10.34 -4.87
C ARG A 193 -20.35 9.61 -4.00
#